data_AF-A0A2D4GJH1-F1
#
_entry.id   AF-A0A2D4GJH1-F1
#
_cell.length_a   1.000
_cell.length_b   1.000
_cell.length_c   1.000
_cell.angle_alpha   90.00
_cell.angle_beta   90.00
_cell.angle_gamma   90.00
#
_symmetry.space_group_name_H-M   'P 1'
#
loop_
_entity.id
_entity.type
_entity.pdbx_description
1 polymer ?
#
loop_
_entity_poly.entity_id
_entity_poly.type
_entity_poly.pdbx_seq_one_letter_code
_entity_poly.pdbx_strand_id
1 'polypeptide(L)'
;TIIISDSDDSDLDTSSAQNGNEKAITDPFLYKYKVKPLKKQLYESVTVKASQICRKRHIFSYDKLKLFLKQHCESHDGIIKIKAISIAKYKIAEQTFFYLFPDNPPIFMFSSSSKQKRSSKLTSDDHEDKDAEEHFSPRNLSNATKERVKLQKEKEHMRNSEMKKP
;
A
#
# COMPACT_ATOMS: atom_id res chain seq x y z
N THR A 1 19.53 -60.56 -1.97
CA THR A 1 18.80 -59.93 -0.86
C THR A 1 19.72 -58.94 -0.20
N ILE A 2 19.43 -57.64 -0.33
CA ILE A 2 20.24 -56.60 0.31
C ILE A 2 19.47 -56.19 1.57
N ILE A 3 20.06 -56.47 2.73
CA ILE A 3 19.53 -56.11 4.04
C ILE A 3 20.16 -54.77 4.40
N ILE A 4 19.35 -53.71 4.53
CA ILE A 4 19.79 -52.40 4.97
C ILE A 4 19.34 -52.23 6.42
N SER A 5 20.29 -52.24 7.34
CA SER A 5 20.08 -51.89 8.75
C SER A 5 20.03 -50.38 8.87
N ASP A 6 18.83 -49.84 9.05
CA ASP A 6 18.61 -48.43 9.36
C ASP A 6 18.81 -48.23 10.87
N SER A 7 19.95 -47.67 11.24
CA SER A 7 20.25 -47.21 12.59
C SER A 7 20.75 -45.78 12.49
N ASP A 8 19.82 -44.85 12.27
CA ASP A 8 20.04 -43.43 12.42
C ASP A 8 19.60 -43.00 13.83
N ASP A 9 20.58 -42.80 14.71
CA ASP A 9 20.41 -42.26 16.05
C ASP A 9 20.51 -40.74 15.93
N SER A 10 19.41 -40.11 15.53
CA SER A 10 19.26 -38.66 15.58
C SER A 10 18.32 -38.29 16.72
N ASP A 11 18.91 -37.92 17.86
CA ASP A 11 18.26 -37.18 18.94
C ASP A 11 17.79 -35.83 18.39
N LEU A 12 16.63 -35.84 17.74
CA LEU A 12 15.91 -34.64 17.38
C LEU A 12 15.27 -34.13 18.67
N ASP A 13 15.79 -33.02 19.20
CA ASP A 13 15.07 -32.19 20.18
C ASP A 13 13.72 -31.80 19.57
N THR A 14 12.71 -32.64 19.81
CA THR A 14 11.33 -32.36 19.48
C THR A 14 10.88 -31.27 20.45
N SER A 15 11.14 -30.01 20.10
CA SER A 15 10.21 -28.96 20.47
C SER A 15 8.88 -29.36 19.83
N SER A 16 8.06 -30.05 20.62
CA SER A 16 6.72 -30.49 20.26
C SER A 16 5.89 -29.23 19.97
N ALA A 17 5.91 -28.78 18.73
CA ALA A 17 4.85 -27.99 18.18
C ALA A 17 3.61 -28.89 18.17
N GLN A 18 2.80 -28.79 19.23
CA GLN A 18 1.47 -29.41 19.29
C GLN A 18 0.56 -28.74 18.25
N ASN A 19 0.73 -29.12 16.99
CA ASN A 19 -0.29 -29.03 15.96
C ASN A 19 -0.99 -30.39 15.93
N GLY A 20 -2.16 -30.51 16.56
CA GLY A 20 -2.85 -31.81 16.55
C GLY A 20 -4.05 -32.01 17.48
N ASN A 21 -4.59 -30.98 18.11
CA ASN A 21 -5.91 -31.06 18.72
C ASN A 21 -6.69 -29.82 18.31
N GLU A 22 -7.83 -30.02 17.67
CA GLU A 22 -8.88 -29.01 17.58
C GLU A 22 -9.26 -28.64 19.01
N LYS A 23 -8.54 -27.66 19.57
CA LYS A 23 -8.84 -27.11 20.88
C LYS A 23 -10.28 -26.63 20.77
N ALA A 24 -11.15 -27.19 21.61
CA ALA A 24 -12.51 -26.67 21.77
C ALA A 24 -12.41 -25.14 21.76
N ILE A 25 -13.27 -24.48 20.98
CA ILE A 25 -13.25 -23.02 20.83
C ILE A 25 -13.59 -22.44 22.21
N THR A 26 -12.56 -22.26 23.04
CA THR A 26 -12.71 -21.71 24.38
C THR A 26 -12.79 -20.20 24.27
N ASP A 27 -13.70 -19.60 25.01
CA ASP A 27 -13.87 -18.16 25.02
C ASP A 27 -12.56 -17.47 25.46
N PRO A 28 -11.92 -16.65 24.60
CA PRO A 28 -10.67 -15.95 24.94
C PRO A 28 -10.81 -15.02 26.14
N PHE A 29 -12.03 -14.59 26.49
CA PHE A 29 -12.29 -13.69 27.63
C PHE A 29 -12.17 -14.38 29.00
N LEU A 30 -12.07 -15.71 29.06
CA LEU A 30 -11.88 -16.47 30.31
C LEU A 30 -10.43 -16.42 30.83
N TYR A 31 -9.48 -15.95 30.02
CA TYR A 31 -8.06 -15.99 30.34
C TYR A 31 -7.44 -14.59 30.53
N LYS A 32 -6.33 -14.57 31.26
CA LYS A 32 -5.40 -13.43 31.31
C LYS A 32 -4.17 -13.76 30.48
N TYR A 33 -3.65 -12.77 29.75
CA TYR A 33 -2.55 -12.94 28.82
C TYR A 33 -1.34 -12.16 29.28
N LYS A 34 -0.16 -12.79 29.30
CA LYS A 34 1.10 -12.12 29.59
C LYS A 34 1.76 -11.69 28.28
N VAL A 35 1.77 -10.39 28.00
CA VAL A 35 2.38 -9.82 26.80
C VAL A 35 3.85 -9.55 27.05
N LYS A 36 4.73 -10.14 26.24
CA LYS A 36 6.18 -9.92 26.29
C LYS A 36 6.57 -8.92 25.19
N PRO A 37 7.21 -7.79 25.53
CA PRO A 37 7.71 -6.86 24.54
C PRO A 37 8.86 -7.48 23.75
N LEU A 38 8.90 -7.20 22.44
CA LEU A 38 9.97 -7.68 21.56
C LEU A 38 11.33 -7.06 21.93
N LYS A 39 11.33 -5.79 22.33
CA LYS A 39 12.50 -5.05 22.82
C LYS A 39 12.50 -5.05 24.35
N LYS A 40 13.02 -6.12 24.95
CA LYS A 40 13.03 -6.37 26.41
C LYS A 40 13.71 -5.27 27.24
N GLN A 41 14.63 -4.50 26.64
CA GLN A 41 15.38 -3.46 27.34
C GLN A 41 14.56 -2.21 27.66
N LEU A 42 13.45 -1.98 26.94
CA LEU A 42 12.68 -0.73 27.04
C LEU A 42 11.36 -0.90 27.79
N TYR A 43 10.87 -2.14 27.92
CA TYR A 43 9.52 -2.40 28.43
C TYR A 43 9.48 -3.67 29.27
N GLU A 44 8.70 -3.65 30.34
CA GLU A 44 8.41 -4.82 31.16
C GLU A 44 7.23 -5.63 30.58
N SER A 45 7.17 -6.93 30.89
CA SER A 45 6.02 -7.75 30.54
C SER A 45 4.78 -7.37 31.36
N VAL A 46 3.64 -7.19 30.69
CA VAL A 46 2.38 -6.82 31.33
C VAL A 46 1.35 -7.93 31.19
N THR A 47 0.52 -8.11 32.22
CA THR A 47 -0.63 -9.01 32.17
C THR A 47 -1.88 -8.23 31.82
N VAL A 48 -2.59 -8.66 30.77
CA VAL A 48 -3.74 -7.96 30.20
C VAL A 48 -4.92 -8.91 29.97
N LYS A 49 -6.11 -8.33 29.88
CA LYS A 49 -7.35 -9.05 29.52
C LYS A 49 -7.47 -9.15 27.99
N ALA A 50 -8.21 -10.13 27.50
CA ALA A 50 -8.54 -10.25 26.07
C ALA A 50 -9.10 -8.95 25.49
N SER A 51 -9.99 -8.24 26.21
CA SER A 51 -10.57 -6.97 25.75
C SER A 51 -9.55 -5.87 25.41
N GLN A 52 -8.36 -5.92 25.99
CA GLN A 52 -7.31 -4.92 25.80
C GLN A 52 -6.40 -5.24 24.59
N ILE A 53 -6.33 -6.51 24.18
CA ILE A 53 -5.46 -6.98 23.10
C ILE A 53 -6.22 -7.44 21.86
N CYS A 54 -7.46 -7.87 22.02
CA CYS A 54 -8.31 -8.24 20.92
C CYS A 54 -8.80 -6.97 20.23
N ARG A 55 -8.61 -6.91 18.91
CA ARG A 55 -9.28 -5.90 18.09
C ARG A 55 -10.79 -6.05 18.31
N LYS A 56 -11.46 -4.96 18.69
CA LYS A 56 -12.92 -4.97 18.87
C LYS A 56 -13.57 -5.49 17.59
N ARG A 57 -14.20 -6.66 17.71
CA ARG A 57 -14.86 -7.33 16.61
C ARG A 57 -15.96 -6.40 16.08
N HIS A 58 -16.08 -6.31 14.76
CA HIS A 58 -17.12 -5.53 14.05
C HIS A 58 -17.01 -3.99 14.08
N ILE A 59 -15.90 -3.37 14.52
CA ILE A 59 -15.72 -1.92 14.23
C ILE A 59 -15.66 -1.72 12.71
N PHE A 60 -14.89 -2.55 12.01
CA PHE A 60 -14.77 -2.57 10.55
C PHE A 60 -14.93 -4.01 10.05
N SER A 61 -16.17 -4.44 9.77
CA SER A 61 -16.41 -5.69 9.05
C SER A 61 -16.30 -5.46 7.54
N TYR A 62 -16.08 -6.54 6.78
CA TYR A 62 -16.06 -6.49 5.32
C TYR A 62 -17.36 -5.89 4.76
N ASP A 63 -18.51 -6.32 5.27
CA ASP A 63 -19.81 -5.82 4.81
C ASP A 63 -20.01 -4.34 5.12
N LYS A 64 -19.57 -3.88 6.30
CA LYS A 64 -19.62 -2.45 6.65
C LYS A 64 -18.71 -1.62 5.75
N LEU A 65 -17.49 -2.11 5.46
CA LEU A 65 -16.56 -1.42 4.57
C LEU A 65 -17.09 -1.37 3.13
N LYS A 66 -17.61 -2.49 2.63
CA LYS A 66 -18.22 -2.58 1.30
C LYS A 66 -19.41 -1.63 1.18
N LEU A 67 -20.28 -1.59 2.20
CA LEU A 67 -21.42 -0.67 2.23
C LEU A 67 -20.95 0.79 2.26
N PHE A 68 -19.97 1.12 3.10
CA PHE A 68 -19.40 2.46 3.19
C PHE A 68 -18.85 2.94 1.84
N LEU A 69 -18.04 2.11 1.17
CA LEU A 69 -17.50 2.40 -0.15
C LEU A 69 -18.62 2.57 -1.19
N LYS A 70 -19.64 1.69 -1.17
CA LYS A 70 -20.80 1.80 -2.07
C LYS A 70 -21.59 3.10 -1.85
N GLN A 71 -21.70 3.56 -0.62
CA GLN A 71 -22.42 4.78 -0.27
C GLN A 71 -21.66 6.03 -0.73
N HIS A 72 -20.35 6.11 -0.46
CA HIS A 72 -19.57 7.35 -0.60
C HIS A 72 -18.65 7.41 -1.81
N CYS A 73 -18.37 6.28 -2.44
CA CYS A 73 -17.48 6.19 -3.60
C CYS A 73 -18.20 5.63 -4.83
N GLU A 74 -17.62 5.89 -5.99
CA GLU A 74 -18.06 5.40 -7.29
C GLU A 74 -16.84 5.09 -8.17
N SER A 75 -16.97 4.13 -9.07
CA SER A 75 -15.95 3.83 -10.07
C SER A 75 -16.11 4.76 -11.27
N HIS A 76 -15.07 5.50 -11.62
CA HIS A 76 -15.02 6.37 -12.79
C HIS A 76 -13.67 6.17 -13.48
N ASP A 77 -13.67 5.76 -14.75
CA ASP A 77 -12.46 5.43 -15.53
C ASP A 77 -11.55 4.39 -14.88
N GLY A 78 -12.12 3.37 -14.22
CA GLY A 78 -11.35 2.35 -13.50
C GLY A 78 -10.71 2.83 -12.19
N ILE A 79 -10.96 4.08 -11.79
CA ILE A 79 -10.48 4.67 -10.54
C ILE A 79 -11.67 4.83 -9.59
N ILE A 80 -11.48 4.48 -8.33
CA ILE A 80 -12.48 4.76 -7.28
C ILE A 80 -12.37 6.23 -6.90
N LYS A 81 -13.43 7.00 -7.16
CA LYS A 81 -13.55 8.42 -6.76
C LYS A 81 -14.60 8.58 -5.67
N ILE A 82 -14.48 9.63 -4.87
CA ILE A 82 -15.49 10.00 -3.89
C ILE A 82 -16.64 10.69 -4.63
N LYS A 83 -17.89 10.31 -4.34
CA LYS A 83 -19.08 10.95 -4.92
C LYS A 83 -19.12 12.44 -4.57
N ALA A 84 -19.54 13.28 -5.51
CA ALA A 84 -19.68 14.73 -5.31
C ALA A 84 -20.52 15.09 -4.07
N ILE A 85 -21.62 14.35 -3.83
CA ILE A 85 -22.48 14.52 -2.65
C ILE A 85 -21.70 14.33 -1.35
N SER A 86 -20.79 13.34 -1.31
CA SER A 86 -19.98 13.06 -0.13
C SER A 86 -18.87 14.09 0.04
N ILE A 87 -18.26 14.56 -1.06
CA ILE A 87 -17.27 15.65 -1.03
C ILE A 87 -17.89 16.89 -0.38
N ALA A 88 -19.09 17.28 -0.81
CA ALA A 88 -19.79 18.44 -0.25
C ALA A 88 -20.23 18.21 1.21
N LYS A 89 -20.83 17.04 1.51
CA LYS A 89 -21.34 16.72 2.85
C LYS A 89 -20.25 16.75 3.93
N TYR A 90 -19.06 16.24 3.61
CA TYR A 90 -17.95 16.12 4.57
C TYR A 90 -16.87 17.19 4.36
N LYS A 91 -17.12 18.17 3.48
CA LYS A 91 -16.21 19.27 3.16
C LYS A 91 -14.79 18.79 2.88
N ILE A 92 -14.66 17.69 2.11
CA ILE A 92 -13.38 16.98 1.92
C ILE A 92 -12.31 17.90 1.34
N ALA A 93 -12.69 18.84 0.46
CA ALA A 93 -11.77 19.81 -0.14
C ALA A 93 -11.25 20.86 0.86
N GLU A 94 -11.97 21.11 1.96
CA GLU A 94 -11.56 22.06 3.01
C GLU A 94 -10.69 21.38 4.08
N GLN A 95 -10.72 20.04 4.15
CA GLN A 95 -9.93 19.31 5.14
C GLN A 95 -8.46 19.24 4.74
N THR A 96 -7.60 19.65 5.66
CA THR A 96 -6.14 19.56 5.51
C THR A 96 -5.60 18.35 6.28
N PHE A 97 -4.40 17.88 5.89
CA PHE A 97 -3.74 16.77 6.56
C PHE A 97 -3.64 16.97 8.08
N PHE A 98 -3.29 18.18 8.51
CA PHE A 98 -3.14 18.55 9.93
C PHE A 98 -4.43 18.48 10.74
N TYR A 99 -5.59 18.63 10.10
CA TYR A 99 -6.88 18.49 10.79
C TYR A 99 -7.23 17.03 11.11
N LEU A 100 -6.83 16.12 10.22
CA LEU A 100 -7.08 14.68 10.36
C LEU A 100 -6.01 13.98 11.21
N PHE A 101 -4.78 14.47 11.12
CA PHE A 101 -3.61 13.93 11.81
C PHE A 101 -2.99 15.08 12.61
N PRO A 102 -3.39 15.26 13.88
CA PRO A 102 -2.83 16.31 14.73
C PRO A 102 -1.37 16.05 15.12
N ASP A 103 -0.90 14.82 14.94
CA ASP A 103 0.48 14.43 15.18
C ASP A 103 1.39 14.88 14.03
N ASN A 104 2.68 15.06 14.34
CA ASN A 104 3.69 15.32 13.31
C ASN A 104 3.65 14.23 12.24
N PRO A 105 3.72 14.60 10.94
CA PRO A 105 3.69 13.61 9.86
C PRO A 105 4.81 12.58 10.07
N PRO A 106 4.56 11.29 9.83
CA PRO A 106 5.57 10.27 10.00
C PRO A 106 6.78 10.58 9.11
N ILE A 107 7.97 10.60 9.70
CA ILE A 107 9.21 10.76 8.96
C ILE A 107 9.49 9.42 8.28
N PHE A 108 9.14 9.33 7.00
CA PHE A 108 9.56 8.20 6.17
C PHE A 108 11.05 8.35 5.89
N MET A 109 11.87 7.51 6.53
CA MET A 109 13.26 7.40 6.13
C MET A 109 13.29 6.76 4.74
N PHE A 110 13.65 7.55 3.73
CA PHE A 110 14.09 6.97 2.48
C PHE A 110 15.28 6.08 2.81
N SER A 111 15.15 4.78 2.62
CA SER A 111 16.33 3.94 2.46
C SER A 111 17.07 4.55 1.27
N SER A 112 18.21 5.20 1.52
CA SER A 112 19.09 5.58 0.43
C SER A 112 19.25 4.33 -0.40
N SER A 113 18.90 4.41 -1.68
CA SER A 113 18.97 3.28 -2.56
C SER A 113 20.36 2.70 -2.38
N SER A 114 20.50 1.50 -1.81
CA SER A 114 21.72 0.75 -2.04
C SER A 114 21.75 0.66 -3.56
N LYS A 115 22.67 1.42 -4.17
CA LYS A 115 22.93 1.35 -5.60
C LYS A 115 23.43 -0.07 -5.83
N GLN A 116 22.52 -1.05 -5.93
CA GLN A 116 22.75 -2.23 -6.72
C GLN A 116 22.77 -1.73 -8.15
N LYS A 117 23.92 -1.12 -8.48
CA LYS A 117 24.38 -0.94 -9.85
C LYS A 117 24.38 -2.34 -10.43
N ARG A 118 23.29 -2.73 -11.11
CA ARG A 118 23.42 -3.76 -12.14
C ARG A 118 24.39 -3.15 -13.15
N SER A 119 25.59 -3.71 -13.16
CA SER A 119 26.63 -3.38 -14.13
C SER A 119 26.11 -3.75 -15.52
N SER A 120 25.44 -2.80 -16.18
CA SER A 120 25.28 -2.80 -17.62
C SER A 120 26.31 -1.83 -18.18
N LYS A 121 27.34 -2.43 -18.77
CA LYS A 121 28.37 -1.75 -19.56
C LYS A 121 27.74 -1.00 -20.75
N LEU A 122 28.35 0.15 -21.09
CA LEU A 122 28.22 0.95 -22.32
C LEU A 122 26.96 1.85 -22.32
N THR A 123 26.97 3.17 -22.49
CA THR A 123 27.93 4.16 -23.04
C THR A 123 27.76 5.52 -22.35
N SER A 124 28.83 6.32 -22.35
CA SER A 124 28.89 7.69 -21.87
C SER A 124 27.99 8.65 -22.66
N ASP A 125 27.38 9.61 -21.97
CA ASP A 125 27.59 11.00 -22.34
C ASP A 125 27.46 11.92 -21.12
N ASP A 126 28.32 12.91 -21.11
CA ASP A 126 28.72 13.80 -20.03
C ASP A 126 27.70 14.93 -19.81
N HIS A 127 27.48 15.37 -18.56
CA HIS A 127 27.25 16.79 -18.23
C HIS A 127 27.09 16.99 -16.72
N GLU A 128 27.95 17.88 -16.21
CA GLU A 128 28.15 18.26 -14.82
C GLU A 128 27.04 19.11 -14.18
N ASP A 129 27.10 19.13 -12.84
CA ASP A 129 26.26 19.82 -11.85
C ASP A 129 26.09 21.33 -12.04
N LYS A 130 24.92 21.87 -11.65
CA LYS A 130 24.78 23.16 -10.94
C LYS A 130 23.49 23.24 -10.11
N ASP A 131 23.67 23.77 -8.89
CA ASP A 131 22.69 24.04 -7.85
C ASP A 131 21.61 25.10 -8.18
N ALA A 132 20.46 24.91 -7.52
CA ALA A 132 19.47 25.87 -7.01
C ALA A 132 18.63 26.74 -7.97
N GLU A 133 17.41 27.00 -7.48
CA GLU A 133 16.43 28.02 -7.83
C GLU A 133 15.23 27.68 -8.75
N GLU A 134 14.11 28.20 -8.29
CA GLU A 134 12.73 27.82 -8.52
C GLU A 134 12.15 28.49 -9.77
N HIS A 135 11.77 27.75 -10.82
CA HIS A 135 10.90 28.31 -11.87
C HIS A 135 9.99 27.24 -12.51
N PHE A 136 8.68 27.45 -12.35
CA PHE A 136 7.61 26.71 -13.03
C PHE A 136 7.79 26.77 -14.56
N SER A 137 8.08 25.62 -15.19
CA SER A 137 8.12 25.46 -16.65
C SER A 137 7.19 24.31 -17.10
N PRO A 138 6.29 24.54 -18.08
CA PRO A 138 5.33 23.56 -18.55
C PRO A 138 6.00 22.63 -19.57
N ARG A 139 6.96 21.81 -19.13
CA ARG A 139 7.71 20.91 -20.04
C ARG A 139 7.64 19.44 -19.63
N ASN A 140 6.49 18.99 -19.15
CA ASN A 140 6.19 17.57 -19.02
C ASN A 140 4.76 17.27 -19.52
N LEU A 141 4.49 17.62 -20.78
CA LEU A 141 3.32 17.09 -21.47
C LEU A 141 3.59 15.61 -21.73
N SER A 142 2.85 14.75 -21.01
CA SER A 142 2.86 13.31 -21.18
C SER A 142 2.70 12.93 -22.67
N ASN A 143 3.30 11.80 -23.08
CA ASN A 143 3.20 11.32 -24.46
C ASN A 143 1.73 11.21 -24.94
N ALA A 144 0.80 10.95 -24.02
CA ALA A 144 -0.64 10.94 -24.26
C ALA A 144 -1.21 12.30 -24.71
N THR A 145 -0.66 13.42 -24.23
CA THR A 145 -1.11 14.75 -24.62
C THR A 145 -0.61 15.11 -26.03
N LYS A 146 0.62 14.69 -26.38
CA LYS A 146 1.18 14.86 -27.73
C LYS A 146 0.41 14.03 -28.76
N GLU A 147 0.02 12.81 -28.40
CA GLU A 147 -0.77 11.92 -29.26
C GLU A 147 -2.17 12.47 -29.55
N ARG A 148 -2.86 13.01 -28.52
CA ARG A 148 -4.18 13.63 -28.69
C ARG A 148 -4.16 14.84 -29.63
N VAL A 149 -3.13 15.68 -29.55
CA VAL A 149 -2.98 16.84 -30.45
C VAL A 149 -2.75 16.39 -31.90
N LYS A 150 -1.99 15.30 -32.13
CA LYS A 150 -1.76 14.77 -33.47
C LYS A 150 -3.05 14.21 -34.09
N LEU A 151 -3.80 13.42 -33.33
CA LEU A 151 -5.09 12.85 -33.77
C LEU A 151 -6.13 13.94 -34.07
N GLN A 152 -6.14 15.02 -33.29
CA GLN A 152 -7.07 16.13 -33.54
C GLN A 152 -6.75 16.90 -34.83
N LYS A 153 -5.47 17.14 -35.13
CA LYS A 153 -5.05 17.75 -36.40
C LYS A 153 -5.37 16.86 -37.60
N GLU A 154 -5.19 15.54 -37.48
CA GLU A 154 -5.52 14.59 -38.53
C GLU A 154 -7.03 14.56 -38.82
N LYS A 155 -7.86 14.58 -37.76
CA LYS A 155 -9.33 14.62 -37.88
C LYS A 155 -9.84 15.90 -38.53
N GLU A 156 -9.20 17.04 -38.25
CA GLU A 156 -9.55 18.32 -38.88
C GLU A 156 -9.14 18.36 -40.36
N HIS A 157 -7.99 17.79 -40.70
CA HIS A 157 -7.54 17.68 -42.09
C HIS A 157 -8.48 16.80 -42.94
N MET A 158 -8.95 15.67 -42.38
CA MET A 158 -9.95 14.82 -43.04
C MET A 158 -11.26 15.56 -43.29
N ARG A 159 -11.78 16.27 -42.28
CA ARG A 159 -13.01 17.07 -42.39
C ARG A 159 -12.90 18.16 -43.47
N ASN A 160 -11.75 18.83 -43.55
CA ASN A 160 -11.52 19.87 -44.55
C ASN A 160 -11.35 19.33 -45.98
N SER A 161 -10.92 18.07 -46.13
CA SER A 161 -10.86 17.38 -47.42
C SER A 161 -12.22 16.87 -47.91
N GLU A 162 -13.17 16.64 -47.00
CA GLU A 162 -14.55 16.26 -47.33
C GLU A 162 -15.42 17.46 -47.79
N MET A 163 -15.11 18.68 -47.34
CA MET A 163 -15.76 19.92 -47.80
C MET A 163 -15.25 20.43 -49.15
N LYS A 164 -14.24 19.79 -49.76
CA LYS A 164 -13.69 20.13 -51.08
C LYS A 164 -13.83 18.99 -52.09
N LYS A 165 -14.99 18.32 -52.12
CA LYS A 165 -15.40 17.55 -53.29
C LYS A 165 -16.44 18.37 -54.09
N PRO A 166 -16.19 18.69 -55.37
CA PRO A 166 -17.15 19.33 -56.25
C PRO A 166 -18.35 18.41 -56.56
#